data_AF-A0A1F4EX69-F1
#
_entry.id   AF-A0A1F4EX69-F1
#
_cell.length_a   1.000
_cell.length_b   1.000
_cell.length_c   1.000
_cell.angle_alpha   90.00
_cell.angle_beta   90.00
_cell.angle_gamma   90.00
#
_symmetry.space_group_name_H-M   'P 1'
#
loop_
_entity.id
_entity.type
_entity.pdbx_description
1 polymer ?
#
loop_
_entity_poly.entity_id
_entity_poly.type
_entity_poly.pdbx_seq_one_letter_code
_entity_poly.pdbx_strand_id
1 'polypeptide(L)'
;MLRKIVSGGQTGVDRGALDAALAAGFPCGGWCPAGRKAEDGPIPERYPLAALASADYAERTRQNVLDSDGTLIIHFGGPTGGTLRTLQLCGQHQKPYLAIDGAAVDPEQAGARAAAFVGERAIGVLNVAGPRESTHAGARAYAQTAVAALIRRSTSASP
;
A
#
# COMPACT_ATOMS: atom_id res chain seq x y z
N MET A 1 -2.18 -17.20 2.90
CA MET A 1 -3.08 -16.68 1.85
C MET A 1 -3.37 -15.22 2.16
N LEU A 2 -3.36 -14.35 1.15
CA LEU A 2 -3.67 -12.93 1.31
C LEU A 2 -5.15 -12.76 1.64
N ARG A 3 -5.46 -11.93 2.63
CA ARG A 3 -6.79 -11.69 3.18
C ARG A 3 -7.23 -10.25 3.07
N LYS A 4 -6.29 -9.30 3.12
CA LYS A 4 -6.59 -7.87 3.15
C LYS A 4 -5.46 -7.01 2.60
N ILE A 5 -5.82 -5.96 1.84
CA ILE A 5 -4.93 -4.85 1.50
C ILE A 5 -5.15 -3.70 2.48
N VAL A 6 -4.09 -3.15 3.06
CA VAL A 6 -4.18 -1.93 3.88
C VAL A 6 -3.35 -0.80 3.31
N SER A 7 -3.80 0.44 3.48
CA SER A 7 -3.05 1.64 3.11
C SER A 7 -3.56 2.87 3.87
N GLY A 8 -2.87 4.00 3.78
CA GLY A 8 -3.20 5.20 4.55
C GLY A 8 -4.08 6.24 3.85
N GLY A 9 -4.51 5.97 2.62
CA GLY A 9 -5.48 6.79 1.89
C GLY A 9 -4.96 8.11 1.32
N GLN A 10 -3.64 8.37 1.38
CA GLN A 10 -3.04 9.49 0.66
C GLN A 10 -3.28 9.35 -0.85
N THR A 11 -3.19 10.45 -1.62
CA THR A 11 -3.14 10.36 -3.09
C THR A 11 -2.00 9.46 -3.57
N GLY A 12 -1.93 9.16 -4.87
CA GLY A 12 -0.88 8.31 -5.42
C GLY A 12 -1.07 6.85 -5.03
N VAL A 13 0.02 6.22 -4.59
CA VAL A 13 0.09 4.76 -4.36
C VAL A 13 -0.99 4.28 -3.40
N ASP A 14 -1.20 4.99 -2.30
CA ASP A 14 -2.14 4.57 -1.26
C ASP A 14 -3.57 4.39 -1.82
N ARG A 15 -4.06 5.39 -2.57
CA ARG A 15 -5.38 5.30 -3.23
C ARG A 15 -5.40 4.31 -4.38
N GLY A 16 -4.32 4.18 -5.15
CA GLY A 16 -4.25 3.18 -6.22
C GLY A 16 -4.44 1.76 -5.68
N ALA A 17 -3.82 1.45 -4.54
CA ALA A 17 -3.99 0.17 -3.86
C ALA A 17 -5.43 -0.06 -3.38
N LEU A 18 -6.04 0.96 -2.76
CA LEU A 18 -7.42 0.88 -2.28
C LEU A 18 -8.42 0.77 -3.44
N ASP A 19 -8.21 1.51 -4.53
CA ASP A 19 -9.04 1.46 -5.74
C ASP A 19 -9.02 0.06 -6.36
N ALA A 20 -7.84 -0.55 -6.49
CA ALA A 20 -7.70 -1.90 -7.01
C ALA A 20 -8.44 -2.92 -6.16
N ALA A 21 -8.31 -2.83 -4.83
CA ALA A 21 -8.98 -3.75 -3.92
C ALA A 21 -10.50 -3.59 -3.97
N LEU A 22 -11.01 -2.34 -3.94
CA LEU A 22 -12.44 -2.07 -4.06
C LEU A 22 -13.02 -2.56 -5.40
N ALA A 23 -12.32 -2.31 -6.51
CA ALA A 23 -12.75 -2.74 -7.84
C ALA A 23 -12.80 -4.28 -7.96
N ALA A 24 -11.93 -4.99 -7.25
CA ALA A 24 -11.91 -6.46 -7.21
C ALA A 24 -12.86 -7.06 -6.16
N GLY A 25 -13.57 -6.25 -5.38
CA GLY A 25 -14.34 -6.74 -4.22
C GLY A 25 -13.47 -7.38 -3.13
N PHE A 26 -12.17 -7.08 -3.11
CA PHE A 26 -11.21 -7.65 -2.17
C PHE A 26 -11.18 -6.82 -0.87
N PRO A 27 -11.11 -7.45 0.31
CA PRO A 27 -11.10 -6.71 1.57
C PRO A 27 -9.96 -5.68 1.63
N CYS A 28 -10.30 -4.43 1.94
CA CYS A 28 -9.31 -3.38 2.13
C CYS A 28 -9.60 -2.49 3.34
N GLY A 29 -8.66 -1.61 3.68
CA GLY A 29 -8.81 -0.62 4.73
C GLY A 29 -7.47 -0.03 5.14
N GLY A 30 -7.30 0.24 6.42
CA GLY A 30 -6.05 0.76 7.00
C GLY A 30 -6.29 1.98 7.85
N TRP A 31 -5.19 2.57 8.31
CA TRP A 31 -5.19 3.72 9.21
C TRP A 31 -4.92 5.02 8.46
N CYS A 32 -5.80 5.99 8.63
CA CYS A 32 -5.65 7.33 8.09
C CYS A 32 -5.50 8.40 9.20
N PRO A 33 -5.01 9.61 8.89
CA PRO A 33 -4.93 10.69 9.86
C PRO A 33 -6.29 11.09 10.43
N ALA A 34 -6.28 11.73 11.61
CA ALA A 34 -7.48 12.36 12.17
C ALA A 34 -8.12 13.33 11.16
N GLY A 35 -9.45 13.29 11.06
CA GLY A 35 -10.19 14.08 10.05
C GLY A 35 -9.97 13.62 8.61
N ARG A 36 -9.42 12.41 8.40
CA ARG A 36 -9.20 11.80 7.08
C ARG A 36 -8.38 12.69 6.15
N LYS A 37 -7.35 13.37 6.63
CA LYS A 37 -6.57 14.33 5.81
C LYS A 37 -5.74 13.65 4.73
N ALA A 38 -5.85 14.12 3.49
CA ALA A 38 -4.93 13.87 2.39
C ALA A 38 -4.54 15.21 1.71
N GLU A 39 -3.63 15.19 0.75
CA GLU A 39 -3.12 16.42 0.15
C GLU A 39 -4.15 17.18 -0.69
N ASP A 40 -5.14 16.48 -1.23
CA ASP A 40 -6.22 17.01 -2.06
C ASP A 40 -7.52 17.20 -1.26
N GLY A 41 -7.42 17.23 0.07
CA GLY A 41 -8.55 17.36 0.98
C GLY A 41 -8.89 16.06 1.71
N PRO A 42 -10.11 15.95 2.28
CA PRO A 42 -10.53 14.76 3.02
C PRO A 42 -10.56 13.50 2.14
N ILE A 43 -10.07 12.38 2.67
CA ILE A 43 -10.09 11.08 2.01
C ILE A 43 -11.55 10.64 1.83
N PRO A 44 -11.98 10.33 0.60
CA PRO A 44 -13.36 9.95 0.31
C PRO A 44 -13.88 8.82 1.20
N GLU A 45 -15.16 8.87 1.58
CA GLU A 45 -15.79 7.90 2.50
C GLU A 45 -15.86 6.48 1.93
N ARG A 46 -15.83 6.34 0.60
CA ARG A 46 -15.77 5.01 -0.06
C ARG A 46 -14.59 4.16 0.38
N TYR A 47 -13.53 4.76 0.92
CA TYR A 47 -12.38 4.03 1.43
C TYR A 47 -12.61 3.63 2.89
N PRO A 48 -12.64 2.32 3.23
CA PRO A 48 -12.95 1.81 4.57
C PRO A 48 -11.76 1.96 5.54
N LEU A 49 -11.35 3.20 5.79
CA LEU A 49 -10.22 3.57 6.64
C LEU A 49 -10.68 3.98 8.03
N ALA A 50 -9.94 3.56 9.04
CA ALA A 50 -10.10 4.02 10.41
C ALA A 50 -9.22 5.24 10.66
N ALA A 51 -9.78 6.28 11.28
CA ALA A 51 -9.01 7.46 11.70
C ALA A 51 -8.30 7.18 13.02
N LEU A 52 -7.01 7.47 13.09
CA LEU A 52 -6.28 7.45 14.35
C LEU A 52 -6.61 8.71 15.17
N ALA A 53 -7.07 8.51 16.40
CA ALA A 53 -7.58 9.57 17.28
C ALA A 53 -6.53 10.63 17.69
N SER A 54 -5.23 10.37 17.47
CA SER A 54 -4.13 11.23 17.94
C SER A 54 -2.95 11.34 16.96
N ALA A 55 -3.17 11.22 15.65
CA ALA A 55 -2.07 11.08 14.69
C ALA A 55 -1.81 12.31 13.81
N ASP A 56 -0.57 12.78 13.87
CA ASP A 56 0.11 13.39 12.73
C ASP A 56 0.27 12.38 11.57
N TYR A 57 0.80 12.81 10.42
CA TYR A 57 1.05 11.90 9.27
C TYR A 57 2.02 10.75 9.58
N ALA A 58 2.78 10.89 10.66
CA ALA A 58 3.85 10.02 11.08
C ALA A 58 3.33 8.73 11.73
N GLU A 59 2.30 8.86 12.56
CA GLU A 59 1.72 7.76 13.33
C GLU A 59 0.87 6.82 12.48
N ARG A 60 0.15 7.33 11.47
CA ARG A 60 -0.61 6.48 10.55
C ARG A 60 0.29 5.55 9.73
N THR A 61 1.46 6.03 9.29
CA THR A 61 2.39 5.21 8.52
C THR A 61 2.95 4.09 9.40
N ARG A 62 3.31 4.43 10.65
CA ARG A 62 3.75 3.44 11.64
C ARG A 62 2.67 2.39 11.90
N GLN A 63 1.42 2.80 12.14
CA GLN A 63 0.36 1.85 12.47
C GLN A 63 0.05 0.90 11.30
N ASN A 64 0.02 1.39 10.06
CA ASN A 64 -0.18 0.50 8.90
C ASN A 64 0.96 -0.52 8.73
N VAL A 65 2.21 -0.16 9.06
CA VAL A 65 3.33 -1.11 9.06
C VAL A 65 3.19 -2.14 10.19
N LEU A 66 2.81 -1.71 11.40
CA LEU A 66 2.71 -2.58 12.56
C LEU A 66 1.55 -3.59 12.47
N ASP A 67 0.38 -3.14 12.00
CA ASP A 67 -0.83 -3.95 11.89
C ASP A 67 -0.93 -4.74 10.58
N SER A 68 0.15 -4.80 9.81
CA SER A 68 0.28 -5.65 8.63
C SER A 68 1.32 -6.74 8.84
N ASP A 69 1.19 -7.83 8.08
CA ASP A 69 2.14 -8.94 8.09
C ASP A 69 3.37 -8.62 7.25
N GLY A 70 3.24 -7.71 6.27
CA GLY A 70 4.35 -7.17 5.48
C GLY A 70 3.92 -5.96 4.66
N THR A 71 4.90 -5.27 4.06
CA THR A 71 4.67 -4.05 3.28
C THR A 71 5.23 -4.14 1.86
N LEU A 72 4.38 -3.85 0.87
CA LEU A 72 4.80 -3.52 -0.50
C LEU A 72 5.06 -2.02 -0.58
N ILE A 73 6.30 -1.64 -0.89
CA ILE A 73 6.74 -0.25 -1.04
C ILE A 73 6.98 0.01 -2.53
N ILE A 74 6.16 0.85 -3.14
CA ILE A 74 6.35 1.29 -4.52
C ILE A 74 7.02 2.66 -4.49
N HIS A 75 8.15 2.79 -5.18
CA HIS A 75 8.89 4.04 -5.33
C HIS A 75 9.25 4.25 -6.80
N PHE A 76 9.70 5.45 -7.17
CA PHE A 76 10.12 5.78 -8.53
C PHE A 76 11.47 6.49 -8.45
N GLY A 77 12.55 5.76 -8.70
CA GLY A 77 13.91 6.18 -8.33
C GLY A 77 14.15 6.09 -6.82
N GLY A 78 15.00 6.94 -6.23
CA GLY A 78 15.29 6.87 -4.78
C GLY A 78 14.07 7.12 -3.89
N PRO A 79 13.78 6.29 -2.87
CA PRO A 79 12.67 6.54 -1.95
C PRO A 79 12.93 7.79 -1.12
N THR A 80 11.94 8.70 -1.05
CA THR A 80 12.01 9.95 -0.29
C THR A 80 10.77 10.13 0.59
N GLY A 81 10.81 11.10 1.51
CA GLY A 81 9.67 11.49 2.34
C GLY A 81 8.97 10.33 3.04
N GLY A 82 7.64 10.23 2.89
CA GLY A 82 6.83 9.18 3.50
C GLY A 82 7.19 7.76 3.05
N THR A 83 7.67 7.60 1.82
CA THR A 83 8.10 6.29 1.28
C THR A 83 9.36 5.81 2.00
N LEU A 84 10.37 6.68 2.13
CA LEU A 84 11.59 6.38 2.89
C LEU A 84 11.28 6.07 4.36
N ARG A 85 10.39 6.84 4.98
CA ARG A 85 9.93 6.60 6.34
C ARG A 85 9.31 5.21 6.50
N THR A 86 8.51 4.78 5.54
CA THR A 86 7.89 3.44 5.55
C THR A 86 8.96 2.35 5.52
N LEU A 87 9.98 2.50 4.67
CA LEU A 87 11.11 1.58 4.60
C LEU A 87 11.87 1.52 5.93
N GLN A 88 12.17 2.66 6.53
CA GLN A 88 12.81 2.74 7.84
C GLN A 88 12.00 2.06 8.94
N LEU A 89 10.68 2.27 8.97
CA LEU A 89 9.79 1.63 9.93
C LEU A 89 9.75 0.11 9.75
N CYS A 90 9.76 -0.38 8.51
CA CYS A 90 9.83 -1.83 8.27
C CYS A 90 11.13 -2.42 8.85
N GLY A 91 12.27 -1.76 8.62
CA GLY A 91 13.55 -2.17 9.19
C GLY A 91 13.58 -2.11 10.73
N GLN A 92 13.11 -1.02 11.32
CA GLN A 92 13.07 -0.81 12.78
C GLN A 92 12.23 -1.85 13.51
N HIS A 93 11.10 -2.27 12.92
CA HIS A 93 10.16 -3.22 13.52
C HIS A 93 10.34 -4.64 12.98
N GLN A 94 11.41 -4.89 12.22
CA GLN A 94 11.70 -6.19 11.60
C GLN A 94 10.51 -6.75 10.80
N LYS A 95 9.71 -5.87 10.18
CA LYS A 95 8.58 -6.25 9.34
C LYS A 95 9.09 -6.56 7.93
N PRO A 96 8.67 -7.69 7.31
CA PRO A 96 9.09 -8.01 5.96
C PRO A 96 8.55 -6.97 4.99
N TYR A 97 9.36 -6.59 4.01
CA TYR A 97 8.95 -5.66 2.97
C TYR A 97 9.50 -6.07 1.61
N LEU A 98 8.80 -5.65 0.56
CA LEU A 98 9.27 -5.68 -0.82
C LEU A 98 9.27 -4.25 -1.36
N ALA A 99 10.43 -3.74 -1.73
CA ALA A 99 10.56 -2.45 -2.41
C ALA A 99 10.65 -2.67 -3.93
N ILE A 100 9.82 -1.96 -4.69
CA ILE A 100 9.79 -2.01 -6.15
C ILE A 100 9.98 -0.59 -6.69
N ASP A 101 10.97 -0.45 -7.57
CA ASP A 101 11.14 0.74 -8.40
C ASP A 101 10.19 0.67 -9.60
N GLY A 102 9.08 1.40 -9.51
CA GLY A 102 8.08 1.51 -10.57
C GLY A 102 8.56 2.28 -11.80
N ALA A 103 9.71 2.96 -11.74
CA ALA A 103 10.34 3.52 -12.93
C ALA A 103 11.08 2.44 -13.76
N ALA A 104 11.47 1.33 -13.13
CA ALA A 104 12.24 0.26 -13.76
C ALA A 104 11.41 -1.02 -14.00
N VAL A 105 10.27 -1.18 -13.33
CA VAL A 105 9.46 -2.39 -13.36
C VAL A 105 8.04 -2.06 -13.80
N ASP A 106 7.57 -2.72 -14.86
CA ASP A 106 6.18 -2.63 -15.31
C ASP A 106 5.19 -3.06 -14.19
N PRO A 107 4.03 -2.38 -14.02
CA PRO A 107 3.12 -2.66 -12.93
C PRO A 107 2.58 -4.10 -12.89
N GLU A 108 2.37 -4.78 -14.03
CA GLU A 108 1.92 -6.18 -14.02
C GLU A 108 3.02 -7.11 -13.48
N GLN A 109 4.27 -6.84 -13.86
CA GLN A 109 5.43 -7.55 -13.29
C GLN A 109 5.62 -7.24 -11.81
N ALA A 110 5.39 -6.00 -11.38
CA ALA A 110 5.42 -5.62 -9.98
C ALA A 110 4.38 -6.40 -9.16
N GLY A 111 3.16 -6.53 -9.69
CA GLY A 111 2.11 -7.34 -9.08
C GLY A 111 2.48 -8.83 -8.97
N ALA A 112 3.14 -9.39 -9.98
CA ALA A 112 3.65 -10.76 -9.93
C ALA A 112 4.72 -10.95 -8.85
N ARG A 113 5.69 -10.03 -8.75
CA ARG A 113 6.73 -10.05 -7.70
C ARG A 113 6.12 -9.90 -6.30
N ALA A 114 5.14 -9.01 -6.16
CA ALA A 114 4.45 -8.82 -4.90
C ALA A 114 3.62 -10.08 -4.50
N ALA A 115 3.03 -10.79 -5.46
CA ALA A 115 2.32 -12.04 -5.19
C ALA A 115 3.28 -13.15 -4.73
N ALA A 116 4.46 -13.26 -5.35
CA ALA A 116 5.51 -14.16 -4.90
C ALA A 116 5.96 -13.84 -3.47
N PHE A 117 6.24 -12.56 -3.19
CA PHE A 117 6.59 -12.09 -1.84
C PHE A 117 5.51 -12.43 -0.80
N VAL A 118 4.23 -12.23 -1.13
CA VAL A 118 3.11 -12.60 -0.26
C VAL A 118 3.09 -14.10 0.04
N GLY A 119 3.34 -14.95 -0.97
CA GLY A 119 3.42 -16.40 -0.80
C GLY A 119 4.61 -16.81 0.07
N GLU A 120 5.81 -16.37 -0.29
CA GLU A 120 7.08 -16.71 0.37
C GLU A 120 7.12 -16.28 1.83
N ARG A 121 6.51 -15.13 2.16
CA ARG A 121 6.46 -14.58 3.53
C ARG A 121 5.17 -14.88 4.26
N ALA A 122 4.27 -15.69 3.68
CA ALA A 122 2.97 -16.04 4.23
C ALA A 122 2.14 -14.82 4.69
N ILE A 123 2.18 -13.73 3.93
CA ILE A 123 1.51 -12.46 4.28
C ILE A 123 0.00 -12.62 4.16
N GLY A 124 -0.73 -12.37 5.25
CA GLY A 124 -2.19 -12.33 5.27
C GLY A 124 -2.75 -10.91 5.10
N VAL A 125 -2.10 -9.91 5.68
CA VAL A 125 -2.44 -8.49 5.57
C VAL A 125 -1.26 -7.76 4.95
N LEU A 126 -1.42 -7.26 3.73
CA LEU A 126 -0.37 -6.53 3.02
C LEU A 126 -0.63 -5.02 3.10
N ASN A 127 0.29 -4.29 3.70
CA ASN A 127 0.32 -2.83 3.59
C ASN A 127 0.91 -2.43 2.22
N VAL A 128 0.31 -1.44 1.56
CA VAL A 128 0.83 -0.87 0.32
C VAL A 128 1.07 0.62 0.52
N ALA A 129 2.31 1.05 0.27
CA ALA A 129 2.74 2.42 0.50
C ALA A 129 3.63 2.92 -0.63
N GLY A 130 3.63 4.23 -0.84
CA GLY A 130 4.48 4.88 -1.84
C GLY A 130 4.24 6.38 -1.90
N PRO A 131 4.77 7.06 -2.94
CA PRO A 131 4.61 8.49 -3.07
C PRO A 131 3.15 8.86 -3.33
N ARG A 132 2.82 10.08 -2.87
CA ARG A 132 1.64 10.83 -3.25
C ARG A 132 1.68 11.25 -4.72
N GLU A 133 0.52 11.54 -5.28
CA GLU A 133 0.38 11.89 -6.71
C GLU A 133 1.17 13.17 -7.05
N SER A 134 1.19 14.16 -6.15
CA SER A 134 1.98 15.38 -6.38
C SER A 134 3.50 15.16 -6.37
N THR A 135 3.99 14.05 -5.80
CA THR A 135 5.41 13.69 -5.78
C THR A 135 5.78 12.84 -7.00
N HIS A 136 4.86 11.99 -7.48
CA HIS A 136 5.04 11.26 -8.72
C HIS A 136 3.69 11.11 -9.46
N ALA A 137 3.53 11.84 -10.55
CA ALA A 137 2.36 11.74 -11.40
C ALA A 137 2.27 10.33 -12.02
N GLY A 138 1.09 9.71 -11.97
CA GLY A 138 0.87 8.34 -12.41
C GLY A 138 1.05 7.28 -11.31
N ALA A 139 1.50 7.66 -10.10
CA ALA A 139 1.69 6.72 -9.00
C ALA A 139 0.40 5.96 -8.63
N ARG A 140 -0.76 6.64 -8.66
CA ARG A 140 -2.06 5.99 -8.43
C ARG A 140 -2.37 4.93 -9.48
N ALA A 141 -2.24 5.27 -10.76
CA ALA A 141 -2.53 4.35 -11.86
C ALA A 141 -1.59 3.13 -11.84
N TYR A 142 -0.30 3.36 -11.59
CA TYR A 142 0.69 2.30 -11.44
C TYR A 142 0.32 1.33 -10.31
N ALA A 143 0.07 1.86 -9.11
CA ALA A 143 -0.26 1.06 -7.95
C ALA A 143 -1.58 0.30 -8.13
N GLN A 144 -2.56 0.90 -8.80
CA GLN A 144 -3.83 0.25 -9.11
C GLN A 144 -3.62 -1.00 -9.98
N THR A 145 -2.85 -0.88 -11.07
CA THR A 145 -2.55 -2.02 -11.94
C THR A 145 -1.75 -3.10 -11.21
N ALA A 146 -0.72 -2.72 -10.47
CA ALA A 146 0.14 -3.66 -9.74
C ALA A 146 -0.64 -4.43 -8.65
N VAL A 147 -1.48 -3.73 -7.88
CA VAL A 147 -2.28 -4.36 -6.81
C VAL A 147 -3.41 -5.21 -7.40
N ALA A 148 -4.02 -4.81 -8.52
CA ALA A 148 -5.00 -5.65 -9.21
C ALA A 148 -4.37 -6.97 -9.69
N ALA A 149 -3.16 -6.92 -10.26
CA ALA A 149 -2.41 -8.10 -10.67
C ALA A 149 -2.04 -9.00 -9.48
N LEU A 150 -1.59 -8.41 -8.38
CA LEU A 150 -1.35 -9.12 -7.12
C LEU A 150 -2.59 -9.86 -6.62
N ILE A 151 -3.74 -9.18 -6.55
CA ILE A 151 -5.00 -9.76 -6.07
C ILE A 151 -5.40 -10.95 -6.95
N ARG A 152 -5.45 -10.78 -8.29
CA ARG A 152 -5.80 -11.86 -9.22
C ARG A 152 -4.97 -13.12 -8.98
N ARG A 153 -3.67 -12.96 -8.75
CA ARG A 153 -2.72 -14.06 -8.52
C ARG A 153 -2.83 -14.69 -7.14
N SER A 154 -3.27 -13.92 -6.15
CA SER A 154 -3.43 -14.38 -4.77
C SER A 154 -4.77 -15.11 -4.54
N THR A 155 -5.76 -14.86 -5.39
CA THR A 155 -7.10 -15.50 -5.32
C THR A 155 -7.28 -16.66 -6.30
N SER A 156 -6.48 -16.74 -7.36
CA SER A 156 -6.50 -17.86 -8.32
C SER A 156 -5.82 -19.14 -7.80
N ALA A 157 -5.23 -19.08 -6.60
CA ALA A 157 -4.81 -20.26 -5.86
C ALA A 157 -5.98 -20.77 -4.98
N SER A 158 -6.93 -21.47 -5.59
CA SER A 158 -7.74 -22.48 -4.89
C SER A 158 -7.56 -23.81 -5.65
N PRO A 159 -7.36 -24.93 -4.95
CA PRO A 159 -7.10 -26.24 -5.56
C PRO A 159 -8.27 -26.73 -6.44
#